data_AF-A0A1D8IPQ9-F1
#
_entry.id   AF-A0A1D8IPQ9-F1
#
_cell.length_a   1.000
_cell.length_b   1.000
_cell.length_c   1.000
_cell.angle_alpha   90.00
_cell.angle_beta   90.00
_cell.angle_gamma   90.00
#
_symmetry.space_group_name_H-M   'P 1'
#
loop_
_entity.id
_entity.type
_entity.pdbx_description
1 polymer ?
#
loop_
_entity_poly.entity_id
_entity_poly.type
_entity_poly.pdbx_seq_one_letter_code
_entity_poly.pdbx_strand_id
1 'polypeptide(L)'
;MRRITLYSILAITCASPATSFAASIPGAIMRNDNIGSIGYVNLHQHYTESGTNIATNGNVLTGTLDKETGNLSGIELDTASQWSHIGIRTHILYAAGNTAYDGHALSNNAPATGTTQNKLFDASFGLNYGFSFAALPDLAFMPSLEVGYNIWNRDLGSYSEVYLNGYWLGKLGLQYAVTPYLIVDGGYGAGRTVSPRMDSGLTSQTYTLGTAGISRGWIGVDFVLGGHLKLYAKYSTTSYRYLASAADANGYYEPDSKTVHDAVSAGIGLRF
;
A
#
# COMPACT_ATOMS: atom_id res chain seq x y z
N MET A 1 31.85 -32.69 -31.94
CA MET A 1 32.63 -31.93 -30.93
C MET A 1 31.72 -30.87 -30.30
N ARG A 2 31.24 -31.07 -29.07
CA ARG A 2 30.47 -30.07 -28.30
C ARG A 2 31.25 -29.76 -27.03
N ARG A 3 31.60 -28.49 -26.83
CA ARG A 3 32.33 -28.01 -25.64
C ARG A 3 31.36 -27.89 -24.47
N ILE A 4 31.72 -28.51 -23.36
CA ILE A 4 31.09 -28.36 -22.05
C ILE A 4 31.76 -27.16 -21.38
N THR A 5 30.99 -26.14 -21.03
CA THR A 5 31.49 -25.00 -20.25
C THR A 5 31.16 -25.25 -18.78
N LEU A 6 32.18 -25.57 -17.99
CA LEU A 6 32.09 -25.58 -16.52
C LEU A 6 32.03 -24.14 -16.01
N TYR A 7 30.98 -23.80 -15.25
CA TYR A 7 30.98 -22.62 -14.41
C TYR A 7 31.56 -22.98 -13.04
N SER A 8 32.74 -22.43 -12.74
CA SER A 8 33.36 -22.51 -11.42
C SER A 8 32.64 -21.56 -10.46
N ILE A 9 31.95 -22.11 -9.46
CA ILE A 9 31.40 -21.34 -8.34
C ILE A 9 32.55 -21.04 -7.38
N LEU A 10 32.91 -19.76 -7.28
CA LEU A 10 33.86 -19.25 -6.31
C LEU A 10 33.16 -19.16 -4.95
N ALA A 11 33.31 -20.17 -4.11
CA ALA A 11 32.84 -20.15 -2.72
C ALA A 11 33.89 -19.41 -1.86
N ILE A 12 33.61 -18.14 -1.54
CA ILE A 12 34.37 -17.39 -0.53
C ILE A 12 33.79 -17.76 0.83
N THR A 13 34.45 -18.68 1.54
CA THR A 13 34.14 -19.01 2.94
C THR A 13 34.88 -18.04 3.86
N CYS A 14 34.26 -16.90 4.17
CA CYS A 14 34.71 -16.04 5.26
C CYS A 14 34.35 -16.69 6.61
N ALA A 15 35.24 -17.50 7.16
CA ALA A 15 35.20 -17.93 8.55
C ALA A 15 35.54 -16.72 9.45
N SER A 16 34.52 -15.94 9.79
CA SER A 16 34.58 -14.90 10.83
C SER A 16 34.12 -15.50 12.16
N PRO A 17 34.64 -15.05 13.32
CA PRO A 17 34.11 -15.49 14.62
C PRO A 17 32.61 -15.22 14.66
N ALA A 18 31.84 -16.20 15.14
CA ALA A 18 30.40 -16.14 15.26
C ALA A 18 29.97 -15.09 16.31
N THR A 19 30.20 -13.81 16.04
CA THR A 19 29.43 -12.74 16.65
C THR A 19 28.00 -12.95 16.17
N SER A 20 27.07 -13.23 17.08
CA SER A 20 25.66 -13.39 16.76
C SER A 20 25.14 -12.11 16.08
N PHE A 21 25.19 -12.08 14.75
CA PHE A 21 24.84 -10.90 13.96
C PHE A 21 23.34 -10.58 14.05
N ALA A 22 22.51 -11.52 14.49
CA ALA A 22 21.09 -11.32 14.72
C ALA A 22 20.77 -11.56 16.20
N ALA A 23 20.83 -10.49 17.00
CA ALA A 23 20.25 -10.48 18.33
C ALA A 23 18.72 -10.32 18.24
N SER A 24 18.01 -10.66 19.31
CA SER A 24 16.59 -10.33 19.43
C SER A 24 16.37 -8.83 19.32
N ILE A 25 15.20 -8.44 18.85
CA ILE A 25 14.83 -7.02 18.82
C ILE A 25 14.87 -6.39 20.22
N PRO A 26 15.03 -5.06 20.32
CA PRO A 26 15.12 -4.37 21.60
C PRO A 26 13.79 -4.49 22.35
N GLY A 27 13.85 -4.70 23.66
CA GLY A 27 12.64 -4.94 24.46
C GLY A 27 11.63 -3.77 24.44
N ALA A 28 12.09 -2.54 24.22
CA ALA A 28 11.22 -1.38 24.04
C ALA A 28 10.37 -1.48 22.75
N ILE A 29 10.98 -1.91 21.65
CA ILE A 29 10.32 -2.15 20.36
C ILE A 29 9.37 -3.36 20.46
N MET A 30 9.83 -4.46 21.07
CA MET A 30 8.97 -5.64 21.29
C MET A 30 7.69 -5.30 22.05
N ARG A 31 7.78 -4.51 23.13
CA ARG A 31 6.58 -4.06 23.89
C ARG A 31 5.73 -3.03 23.12
N ASN A 32 6.34 -2.27 22.21
CA ASN A 32 5.62 -1.33 21.37
C ASN A 32 4.74 -2.03 20.34
N ASP A 33 5.21 -3.18 19.85
CA ASP A 33 4.58 -3.95 18.77
C ASP A 33 3.64 -5.05 19.28
N ASN A 34 3.37 -5.12 20.59
CA ASN A 34 2.26 -5.88 21.17
C ASN A 34 1.13 -4.91 21.52
N ILE A 35 0.21 -4.68 20.57
CA ILE A 35 -0.74 -3.59 20.65
C ILE A 35 -2.03 -3.85 19.88
N GLY A 36 -3.13 -3.31 20.37
CA GLY A 36 -4.32 -3.00 19.58
C GLY A 36 -4.53 -1.49 19.53
N SER A 37 -4.72 -0.91 18.34
CA SER A 37 -4.89 0.54 18.17
C SER A 37 -6.02 0.92 17.21
N ILE A 38 -6.53 2.13 17.42
CA ILE A 38 -7.48 2.81 16.56
C ILE A 38 -6.95 4.21 16.28
N GLY A 39 -7.10 4.66 15.04
CA GLY A 39 -6.67 5.99 14.64
C GLY A 39 -7.59 6.63 13.62
N TYR A 40 -7.43 7.93 13.51
CA TYR A 40 -7.95 8.73 12.42
C TYR A 40 -6.91 8.79 11.30
N VAL A 41 -7.38 8.74 10.06
CA VAL A 41 -6.55 8.86 8.86
C VAL A 41 -7.13 9.89 7.90
N ASN A 42 -6.25 10.70 7.32
CA ASN A 42 -6.57 11.58 6.22
C ASN A 42 -5.64 11.21 5.05
N LEU A 43 -6.26 10.78 3.95
CA LEU A 43 -5.60 10.26 2.76
C LEU A 43 -5.87 11.22 1.60
N HIS A 44 -4.80 11.77 1.05
CA HIS A 44 -4.84 12.57 -0.17
C HIS A 44 -4.63 11.65 -1.38
N GLN A 45 -5.61 11.64 -2.29
CA GLN A 45 -5.60 10.80 -3.48
C GLN A 45 -5.11 11.60 -4.69
N HIS A 46 -4.29 10.94 -5.49
CA HIS A 46 -3.90 11.34 -6.83
C HIS A 46 -4.08 10.17 -7.78
N TYR A 47 -5.16 10.19 -8.55
CA TYR A 47 -5.45 9.21 -9.59
C TYR A 47 -5.18 9.81 -10.96
N THR A 48 -4.65 9.00 -11.86
CA THR A 48 -4.48 9.34 -13.27
C THR A 48 -4.71 8.10 -14.11
N GLU A 49 -5.54 8.27 -15.14
CA GLU A 49 -5.76 7.30 -16.19
C GLU A 49 -5.09 7.77 -17.48
N SER A 50 -4.52 6.83 -18.23
CA SER A 50 -3.86 7.09 -19.49
C SER A 50 -4.17 6.01 -20.52
N GLY A 51 -4.30 6.41 -21.78
CA GLY A 51 -4.65 5.49 -22.84
C GLY A 51 -4.99 6.18 -24.15
N THR A 52 -5.77 5.50 -24.97
CA THR A 52 -6.31 6.04 -26.22
C THR A 52 -7.82 5.81 -26.30
N ASN A 53 -8.62 6.86 -26.13
CA ASN A 53 -10.07 6.77 -26.28
C ASN A 53 -10.49 7.15 -27.70
N ILE A 54 -11.24 6.27 -28.37
CA ILE A 54 -11.88 6.55 -29.66
C ILE A 54 -13.37 6.72 -29.41
N ALA A 55 -13.82 7.97 -29.40
CA ALA A 55 -15.20 8.32 -29.17
C ALA A 55 -16.12 7.84 -30.30
N THR A 56 -17.43 7.71 -30.04
CA THR A 56 -18.43 7.27 -31.02
C THR A 56 -18.47 8.15 -32.28
N ASN A 57 -18.11 9.42 -32.16
CA ASN A 57 -18.02 10.36 -33.29
C ASN A 57 -16.69 10.27 -34.08
N GLY A 58 -15.81 9.33 -33.74
CA GLY A 58 -14.51 9.12 -34.37
C GLY A 58 -13.38 9.99 -33.82
N ASN A 59 -13.64 10.86 -32.83
CA ASN A 59 -12.58 11.64 -32.18
C ASN A 59 -11.64 10.70 -31.43
N VAL A 60 -10.33 10.92 -31.59
CA VAL A 60 -9.29 10.16 -30.88
C VAL A 60 -8.64 11.06 -29.85
N LEU A 61 -8.61 10.60 -28.60
CA LEU A 61 -7.88 11.23 -27.51
C LEU A 61 -6.78 10.27 -27.04
N THR A 62 -5.53 10.72 -27.03
CA THR A 62 -4.38 9.93 -26.54
C THR A 62 -3.64 10.72 -25.48
N GLY A 63 -3.21 10.04 -24.42
CA GLY A 63 -2.47 10.64 -23.30
C GLY A 63 -3.22 10.42 -21.99
N THR A 64 -3.32 11.47 -21.16
CA THR A 64 -4.14 11.42 -19.95
C THR A 64 -5.61 11.50 -20.32
N LEU A 65 -6.38 10.50 -19.90
CA LEU A 65 -7.82 10.43 -20.12
C LEU A 65 -8.53 11.10 -18.96
N ASP A 66 -8.30 10.60 -17.74
CA ASP A 66 -8.97 11.06 -16.52
C ASP A 66 -7.97 11.31 -15.38
N LYS A 67 -8.33 12.23 -14.48
CA LYS A 67 -7.62 12.52 -13.23
C LYS A 67 -8.62 12.70 -12.10
N GLU A 68 -8.23 12.24 -10.92
CA GLU A 68 -8.95 12.57 -9.68
C GLU A 68 -7.98 12.99 -8.58
N THR A 69 -8.34 14.04 -7.84
CA THR A 69 -7.57 14.44 -6.67
C THR A 69 -8.43 15.01 -5.55
N GLY A 70 -8.09 14.68 -4.30
CA GLY A 70 -8.83 15.17 -3.13
C GLY A 70 -8.54 14.35 -1.88
N ASN A 71 -9.30 14.61 -0.83
CA ASN A 71 -9.07 14.03 0.49
C ASN A 71 -10.17 13.04 0.86
N LEU A 72 -9.75 11.88 1.33
CA LEU A 72 -10.58 10.87 1.97
C LEU A 72 -10.19 10.84 3.44
N SER A 73 -11.18 10.87 4.34
CA SER A 73 -10.93 10.79 5.79
C SER A 73 -11.60 9.55 6.35
N GLY A 74 -11.06 9.01 7.43
CA GLY A 74 -11.51 7.72 7.89
C GLY A 74 -10.91 7.25 9.20
N ILE A 75 -11.00 5.94 9.38
CA ILE A 75 -10.49 5.22 10.54
C ILE A 75 -9.54 4.12 10.10
N GLU A 76 -8.51 3.89 10.90
CA GLU A 76 -7.67 2.70 10.81
C GLU A 76 -7.69 1.92 12.13
N LEU A 77 -7.58 0.60 12.02
CA LEU A 77 -7.46 -0.34 13.11
C LEU A 77 -6.23 -1.18 12.87
N ASP A 78 -5.40 -1.32 13.89
CA ASP A 78 -4.20 -2.15 13.86
C ASP A 78 -4.18 -3.09 15.04
N THR A 79 -3.75 -4.32 14.81
CA THR A 79 -3.33 -5.22 15.88
C THR A 79 -1.99 -5.80 15.52
N ALA A 80 -1.08 -5.88 16.49
CA ALA A 80 0.24 -6.45 16.30
C ALA A 80 0.64 -7.27 17.52
N SER A 81 1.40 -8.34 17.28
CA SER A 81 2.12 -9.05 18.32
C SER A 81 3.53 -9.34 17.83
N GLN A 82 4.50 -9.12 18.71
CA GLN A 82 5.90 -9.23 18.41
C GLN A 82 6.62 -9.98 19.54
N TRP A 83 7.24 -11.09 19.17
CA TRP A 83 8.15 -11.85 20.02
C TRP A 83 9.60 -11.42 19.76
N SER A 84 10.57 -12.20 20.26
CA SER A 84 12.00 -11.89 20.13
C SER A 84 12.49 -11.66 18.70
N HIS A 85 11.87 -12.34 17.73
CA HIS A 85 12.19 -12.22 16.31
C HIS A 85 10.95 -12.19 15.43
N ILE A 86 9.97 -13.05 15.69
CA ILE A 86 8.79 -13.14 14.83
C ILE A 86 7.75 -12.13 15.29
N GLY A 87 7.11 -11.46 14.35
CA GLY A 87 5.91 -10.68 14.64
C GLY A 87 4.87 -10.78 13.56
N ILE A 88 3.63 -10.53 13.96
CA ILE A 88 2.45 -10.52 13.09
C ILE A 88 1.73 -9.19 13.24
N ARG A 89 1.09 -8.72 12.17
CA ARG A 89 0.28 -7.50 12.18
C ARG A 89 -0.97 -7.68 11.32
N THR A 90 -2.09 -7.17 11.77
CA THR A 90 -3.29 -6.94 10.96
C THR A 90 -3.55 -5.44 10.90
N HIS A 91 -4.02 -4.99 9.75
CA HIS A 91 -4.39 -3.60 9.52
C HIS A 91 -5.69 -3.56 8.74
N ILE A 92 -6.61 -2.70 9.16
CA ILE A 92 -7.87 -2.40 8.46
C ILE A 92 -7.97 -0.89 8.34
N LEU A 93 -8.27 -0.41 7.15
CA LEU A 93 -8.48 1.00 6.84
C LEU A 93 -9.82 1.15 6.13
N TYR A 94 -10.61 2.12 6.57
CA TYR A 94 -11.76 2.62 5.83
C TYR A 94 -11.67 4.15 5.74
N ALA A 95 -11.74 4.70 4.53
CA ALA A 95 -11.74 6.13 4.31
C ALA A 95 -12.76 6.51 3.24
N ALA A 96 -13.40 7.67 3.39
CA ALA A 96 -14.33 8.20 2.42
C ALA A 96 -14.17 9.71 2.26
N GLY A 97 -14.49 10.23 1.08
CA GLY A 97 -14.42 11.66 0.84
C GLY A 97 -14.65 12.02 -0.61
N ASN A 98 -14.46 13.29 -0.92
CA ASN A 98 -14.71 13.84 -2.24
C ASN A 98 -13.38 14.10 -2.94
N THR A 99 -13.33 13.83 -4.24
CA THR A 99 -12.24 14.24 -5.11
C THR A 99 -12.76 15.02 -6.30
N ALA A 100 -11.97 16.00 -6.75
CA ALA A 100 -12.23 16.70 -8.00
C ALA A 100 -11.88 15.76 -9.16
N TYR A 101 -12.82 15.60 -10.08
CA TYR A 101 -12.66 14.84 -11.32
C TYR A 101 -12.39 15.79 -12.47
N ASP A 102 -11.41 15.44 -13.29
CA ASP A 102 -11.04 16.13 -14.53
C ASP A 102 -10.74 15.07 -15.58
N GLY A 103 -11.69 14.87 -16.50
CA GLY A 103 -11.66 13.79 -17.48
C GLY A 103 -12.39 14.15 -18.76
N HIS A 104 -12.80 13.13 -19.53
CA HIS A 104 -13.46 13.34 -20.83
C HIS A 104 -14.69 12.45 -21.01
N ALA A 105 -15.74 13.01 -21.62
CA ALA A 105 -16.94 12.25 -21.95
C ALA A 105 -16.64 11.18 -23.02
N LEU A 106 -17.00 9.92 -22.74
CA LEU A 106 -16.77 8.78 -23.62
C LEU A 106 -17.38 8.94 -25.03
N SER A 107 -18.47 9.70 -25.17
CA SER A 107 -19.22 9.81 -26.43
C SER A 107 -18.57 10.71 -27.48
N ASN A 108 -17.79 11.71 -27.06
CA ASN A 108 -17.24 12.74 -27.95
C ASN A 108 -15.84 13.28 -27.56
N ASN A 109 -15.26 12.78 -26.47
CA ASN A 109 -14.03 13.28 -25.84
C ASN A 109 -14.11 14.76 -25.42
N ALA A 110 -15.30 15.31 -25.15
CA ALA A 110 -15.41 16.65 -24.57
C ALA A 110 -14.92 16.63 -23.12
N PRO A 111 -14.15 17.64 -22.67
CA PRO A 111 -13.76 17.75 -21.26
C PRO A 111 -14.96 17.72 -20.32
N ALA A 112 -14.83 16.97 -19.23
CA ALA A 112 -15.84 16.82 -18.20
C ALA A 112 -15.18 16.96 -16.82
N THR A 113 -15.69 17.91 -16.03
CA THR A 113 -15.22 18.15 -14.67
C THR A 113 -16.34 17.87 -13.68
N GLY A 114 -15.99 17.34 -12.52
CA GLY A 114 -17.00 17.00 -11.52
C GLY A 114 -16.42 16.76 -10.13
N THR A 115 -17.24 16.19 -9.27
CA THR A 115 -16.83 15.70 -7.96
C THR A 115 -17.23 14.25 -7.85
N THR A 116 -16.28 13.39 -7.54
CA THR A 116 -16.50 11.97 -7.27
C THR A 116 -16.55 11.75 -5.75
N GLN A 117 -17.42 10.83 -5.31
CA GLN A 117 -17.53 10.44 -3.91
C GLN A 117 -16.84 9.08 -3.73
N ASN A 118 -15.62 9.11 -3.23
CA ASN A 118 -14.77 7.95 -3.13
C ASN A 118 -14.87 7.27 -1.78
N LYS A 119 -14.88 5.93 -1.79
CA LYS A 119 -14.78 5.08 -0.59
C LYS A 119 -13.68 4.07 -0.79
N LEU A 120 -12.75 4.01 0.15
CA LEU A 120 -11.61 3.10 0.18
C LEU A 120 -11.75 2.15 1.37
N PHE A 121 -11.54 0.88 1.13
CA PHE A 121 -11.38 -0.14 2.15
C PHE A 121 -10.12 -0.96 1.86
N ASP A 122 -9.23 -1.07 2.83
CA ASP A 122 -8.04 -1.91 2.78
C ASP A 122 -8.00 -2.80 4.02
N ALA A 123 -7.66 -4.07 3.82
CA ALA A 123 -7.39 -4.99 4.89
C ALA A 123 -6.13 -5.79 4.57
N SER A 124 -5.22 -5.93 5.52
CA SER A 124 -3.96 -6.64 5.32
C SER A 124 -3.51 -7.43 6.54
N PHE A 125 -2.69 -8.44 6.27
CA PHE A 125 -1.98 -9.26 7.23
C PHE A 125 -0.50 -9.28 6.89
N GLY A 126 0.35 -9.06 7.89
CA GLY A 126 1.79 -9.04 7.76
C GLY A 126 2.47 -10.03 8.70
N LEU A 127 3.56 -10.63 8.22
CA LEU A 127 4.51 -11.43 8.98
C LEU A 127 5.89 -10.78 8.87
N ASN A 128 6.58 -10.60 9.99
CA ASN A 128 7.91 -10.03 10.03
C ASN A 128 8.91 -10.93 10.78
N TYR A 129 10.18 -10.76 10.44
CA TYR A 129 11.32 -11.29 11.19
C TYR A 129 12.22 -10.13 11.62
N GLY A 130 12.08 -9.69 12.85
CA GLY A 130 12.90 -8.68 13.51
C GLY A 130 14.24 -9.20 14.01
N PHE A 131 15.29 -8.41 13.84
CA PHE A 131 16.58 -8.63 14.48
C PHE A 131 17.32 -7.32 14.73
N SER A 132 18.26 -7.34 15.65
CA SER A 132 19.16 -6.22 15.94
C SER A 132 20.62 -6.64 15.82
N PHE A 133 21.48 -5.68 15.45
CA PHE A 133 22.92 -5.87 15.51
C PHE A 133 23.42 -5.51 16.91
N ALA A 134 24.38 -6.27 17.45
CA ALA A 134 24.95 -5.99 18.77
C ALA A 134 25.57 -4.57 18.87
N ALA A 135 26.08 -4.03 17.76
CA ALA A 135 26.61 -2.67 17.69
C ALA A 135 25.53 -1.58 17.69
N LEU A 136 24.26 -1.93 17.43
CA LEU A 136 23.12 -1.02 17.34
C LEU A 136 21.95 -1.60 18.17
N PRO A 137 22.09 -1.67 19.50
CA PRO A 137 21.18 -2.41 20.37
C PRO A 137 19.77 -1.80 20.48
N ASP A 138 19.59 -0.56 20.00
CA ASP A 138 18.29 0.15 19.99
C ASP A 138 17.65 0.20 18.60
N LEU A 139 18.31 -0.37 17.58
CA LEU A 139 17.82 -0.42 16.20
C LEU A 139 17.39 -1.84 15.84
N ALA A 140 16.17 -2.00 15.34
CA ALA A 140 15.65 -3.25 14.78
C ALA A 140 15.48 -3.16 13.27
N PHE A 141 15.88 -4.22 12.58
CA PHE A 141 15.61 -4.46 11.16
C PHE A 141 14.48 -5.47 11.03
N MET A 142 13.50 -5.18 10.18
CA MET A 142 12.27 -5.96 10.07
C MET A 142 11.93 -6.28 8.61
N PRO A 143 12.67 -7.19 7.95
CA PRO A 143 12.18 -7.82 6.74
C PRO A 143 10.80 -8.44 7.01
N SER A 144 9.86 -8.20 6.11
CA SER A 144 8.49 -8.67 6.25
C SER A 144 7.81 -8.96 4.93
N LEU A 145 6.78 -9.78 5.01
CA LEU A 145 5.84 -10.05 3.92
C LEU A 145 4.46 -9.56 4.38
N GLU A 146 3.73 -8.91 3.48
CA GLU A 146 2.36 -8.50 3.69
C GLU A 146 1.49 -9.02 2.54
N VAL A 147 0.29 -9.46 2.87
CA VAL A 147 -0.77 -9.78 1.93
C VAL A 147 -2.00 -8.97 2.30
N GLY A 148 -2.76 -8.53 1.31
CA GLY A 148 -3.93 -7.72 1.59
C GLY A 148 -4.94 -7.70 0.45
N TYR A 149 -6.01 -6.99 0.72
CA TYR A 149 -7.14 -6.80 -0.17
C TYR A 149 -7.57 -5.34 -0.13
N ASN A 150 -7.75 -4.76 -1.31
CA ASN A 150 -8.13 -3.36 -1.50
C ASN A 150 -9.42 -3.28 -2.31
N ILE A 151 -10.34 -2.44 -1.85
CA ILE A 151 -11.58 -2.06 -2.54
C ILE A 151 -11.61 -0.55 -2.64
N TRP A 152 -11.82 -0.05 -3.84
CA TRP A 152 -12.02 1.37 -4.10
C TRP A 152 -13.29 1.57 -4.91
N ASN A 153 -14.29 2.19 -4.30
CA ASN A 153 -15.54 2.57 -4.95
C ASN A 153 -15.47 4.05 -5.34
N ARG A 154 -15.49 4.31 -6.65
CA ARG A 154 -15.64 5.63 -7.27
C ARG A 154 -17.10 5.86 -7.60
N ASP A 155 -17.76 6.77 -6.91
CA ASP A 155 -19.09 7.23 -7.30
C ASP A 155 -18.97 8.50 -8.14
N LEU A 156 -19.32 8.42 -9.42
CA LEU A 156 -19.29 9.53 -10.38
C LEU A 156 -20.63 10.27 -10.46
N GLY A 157 -21.58 9.97 -9.56
CA GLY A 157 -22.90 10.59 -9.46
C GLY A 157 -23.96 9.95 -10.35
N SER A 158 -23.64 9.67 -11.62
CA SER A 158 -24.55 8.98 -12.56
C SER A 158 -24.35 7.47 -12.61
N TYR A 159 -23.16 7.00 -12.25
CA TYR A 159 -22.79 5.59 -12.12
C TYR A 159 -21.62 5.45 -11.13
N SER A 160 -21.31 4.21 -10.76
CA SER A 160 -20.17 3.90 -9.90
C SER A 160 -19.23 2.89 -10.55
N GLU A 161 -17.96 2.97 -10.22
CA GLU A 161 -16.95 1.97 -10.56
C GLU A 161 -16.35 1.40 -9.29
N VAL A 162 -16.26 0.08 -9.21
CA VAL A 162 -15.68 -0.59 -8.04
C VAL A 162 -14.43 -1.33 -8.48
N TYR A 163 -13.28 -0.84 -8.02
CA TYR A 163 -11.98 -1.48 -8.22
C TYR A 163 -11.72 -2.43 -7.06
N LEU A 164 -11.33 -3.65 -7.37
CA LEU A 164 -10.99 -4.67 -6.37
C LEU A 164 -9.70 -5.38 -6.76
N ASN A 165 -8.82 -5.60 -5.77
CA ASN A 165 -7.65 -6.43 -5.98
C ASN A 165 -7.13 -7.02 -4.66
N GLY A 166 -6.58 -8.23 -4.74
CA GLY A 166 -5.61 -8.67 -3.75
C GLY A 166 -4.25 -8.01 -4.00
N TYR A 167 -3.33 -8.12 -3.06
CA TYR A 167 -1.93 -7.75 -3.27
C TYR A 167 -1.01 -8.50 -2.31
N TRP A 168 0.29 -8.48 -2.64
CA TRP A 168 1.34 -8.80 -1.69
C TRP A 168 2.48 -7.78 -1.79
N LEU A 169 3.21 -7.60 -0.69
CA LEU A 169 4.36 -6.72 -0.57
C LEU A 169 5.49 -7.44 0.18
N GLY A 170 6.70 -7.44 -0.39
CA GLY A 170 7.93 -7.63 0.38
C GLY A 170 8.36 -6.29 0.94
N LYS A 171 8.67 -6.23 2.24
CA LYS A 171 8.92 -4.99 2.98
C LYS A 171 10.21 -5.07 3.78
N LEU A 172 10.86 -3.93 3.95
CA LEU A 172 11.94 -3.73 4.90
C LEU A 172 11.58 -2.54 5.79
N GLY A 173 11.33 -2.84 7.07
CA GLY A 173 11.14 -1.84 8.11
C GLY A 173 12.40 -1.64 8.96
N LEU A 174 12.52 -0.44 9.52
CA LEU A 174 13.48 -0.07 10.54
C LEU A 174 12.72 0.55 11.71
N GLN A 175 13.08 0.16 12.92
CA GLN A 175 12.55 0.77 14.14
C GLN A 175 13.71 1.14 15.06
N TYR A 176 13.69 2.36 15.60
CA TYR A 176 14.72 2.88 16.49
C TYR A 176 14.11 3.35 17.80
N ALA A 177 14.55 2.75 18.91
CA ALA A 177 14.18 3.15 20.26
C ALA A 177 15.02 4.35 20.71
N VAL A 178 14.53 5.55 20.40
CA VAL A 178 15.16 6.81 20.86
C VAL A 178 15.21 6.84 22.39
N THR A 179 14.12 6.38 23.02
CA THR A 179 14.04 6.11 24.46
C THR A 179 13.19 4.86 24.67
N PRO A 180 13.10 4.30 25.88
CA PRO A 180 12.15 3.22 26.18
C PRO A 180 10.67 3.56 25.92
N TYR A 181 10.34 4.84 25.70
CA TYR A 181 8.99 5.36 25.51
C TYR A 181 8.79 6.10 24.19
N LEU A 182 9.83 6.22 23.36
CA LEU A 182 9.76 6.93 22.07
C LEU A 182 10.42 6.06 21.02
N ILE A 183 9.61 5.51 20.12
CA ILE A 183 10.06 4.72 18.99
C ILE A 183 9.81 5.54 17.73
N VAL A 184 10.80 5.59 16.84
CA VAL A 184 10.62 6.08 15.48
C VAL A 184 10.75 4.91 14.52
N ASP A 185 9.91 4.86 13.51
CA ASP A 185 9.94 3.80 12.51
C ASP A 185 9.87 4.36 11.10
N GLY A 186 10.27 3.54 10.15
CA GLY A 186 10.07 3.80 8.75
C GLY A 186 10.43 2.60 7.90
N GLY A 187 10.08 2.66 6.64
CA GLY A 187 10.40 1.58 5.74
C GLY A 187 9.85 1.74 4.34
N TYR A 188 10.08 0.71 3.57
CA TYR A 188 9.64 0.62 2.19
C TYR A 188 9.21 -0.80 1.85
N GLY A 189 8.20 -0.91 1.01
CA GLY A 189 7.66 -2.15 0.48
C GLY A 189 7.40 -2.07 -1.01
N ALA A 190 7.58 -3.19 -1.69
CA ALA A 190 7.22 -3.34 -3.10
C ALA A 190 6.66 -4.73 -3.38
N GLY A 191 5.80 -4.82 -4.38
CA GLY A 191 5.16 -6.06 -4.79
C GLY A 191 4.21 -5.87 -5.95
N ARG A 192 3.12 -6.63 -5.99
CA ARG A 192 2.14 -6.58 -7.10
C ARG A 192 0.71 -6.83 -6.66
N THR A 193 -0.22 -6.34 -7.47
CA THR A 193 -1.64 -6.68 -7.38
C THR A 193 -1.88 -8.14 -7.80
N VAL A 194 -2.94 -8.73 -7.27
CA VAL A 194 -3.39 -10.10 -7.54
C VAL A 194 -4.86 -10.03 -7.98
N SER A 195 -5.13 -10.57 -9.17
CA SER A 195 -6.47 -10.59 -9.78
C SER A 195 -7.22 -9.25 -9.73
N PRO A 196 -6.61 -8.13 -10.18
CA PRO A 196 -7.29 -6.85 -10.17
C PRO A 196 -8.45 -6.84 -11.16
N ARG A 197 -9.57 -6.23 -10.78
CA ARG A 197 -10.74 -6.03 -11.63
C ARG A 197 -11.42 -4.70 -11.35
N MET A 198 -12.20 -4.22 -12.30
CA MET A 198 -13.12 -3.11 -12.15
C MET A 198 -14.54 -3.56 -12.53
N ASP A 199 -15.51 -3.32 -11.66
CA ASP A 199 -16.93 -3.53 -11.92
C ASP A 199 -17.56 -2.17 -12.27
N SER A 200 -18.05 -2.00 -13.51
CA SER A 200 -18.60 -0.74 -14.00
C SER A 200 -20.13 -0.73 -13.94
N GLY A 201 -20.69 0.23 -13.22
CA GLY A 201 -22.13 0.51 -13.22
C GLY A 201 -22.63 1.06 -14.55
N LEU A 202 -21.77 1.71 -15.36
CA LEU A 202 -22.16 2.29 -16.64
C LEU A 202 -22.46 1.23 -17.69
N THR A 203 -21.59 0.21 -17.80
CA THR A 203 -21.72 -0.86 -18.80
C THR A 203 -22.30 -2.14 -18.22
N SER A 204 -22.44 -2.23 -16.89
CA SER A 204 -22.80 -3.45 -16.16
C SER A 204 -21.85 -4.62 -16.48
N GLN A 205 -20.57 -4.31 -16.74
CA GLN A 205 -19.51 -5.27 -17.06
C GLN A 205 -18.46 -5.33 -15.95
N THR A 206 -17.75 -6.46 -15.90
CA THR A 206 -16.52 -6.63 -15.12
C THR A 206 -15.32 -6.63 -16.05
N TYR A 207 -14.43 -5.67 -15.88
CA TYR A 207 -13.17 -5.57 -16.60
C TYR A 207 -12.06 -6.24 -15.80
N THR A 208 -11.47 -7.31 -16.34
CA THR A 208 -10.27 -7.92 -15.76
C THR A 208 -9.06 -7.05 -16.10
N LEU A 209 -8.39 -6.54 -15.08
CA LEU A 209 -7.25 -5.65 -15.24
C LEU A 209 -5.96 -6.48 -15.23
N GLY A 210 -4.91 -5.96 -15.88
CA GLY A 210 -3.61 -6.62 -15.78
C GLY A 210 -2.96 -6.34 -14.42
N THR A 211 -2.29 -7.35 -13.87
CA THR A 211 -1.50 -7.22 -12.63
C THR A 211 -0.38 -6.21 -12.81
N ALA A 212 -0.16 -5.34 -11.83
CA ALA A 212 0.87 -4.32 -11.88
C ALA A 212 1.54 -4.11 -10.51
N GLY A 213 2.57 -3.28 -10.51
CA GLY A 213 3.35 -2.96 -9.31
C GLY A 213 2.56 -2.17 -8.26
N ILE A 214 2.83 -2.48 -7.00
CA ILE A 214 2.44 -1.70 -5.82
C ILE A 214 3.72 -1.37 -5.04
N SER A 215 3.82 -0.16 -4.52
CA SER A 215 4.85 0.22 -3.55
C SER A 215 4.27 1.04 -2.40
N ARG A 216 4.89 0.92 -1.22
CA ARG A 216 4.50 1.63 -0.01
C ARG A 216 5.73 2.12 0.73
N GLY A 217 5.82 3.42 1.00
CA GLY A 217 6.80 4.01 1.90
C GLY A 217 6.11 4.55 3.15
N TRP A 218 6.77 4.50 4.31
CA TRP A 218 6.20 5.08 5.53
C TRP A 218 7.28 5.57 6.48
N ILE A 219 6.87 6.49 7.36
CA ILE A 219 7.57 6.91 8.56
C ILE A 219 6.55 7.07 9.69
N GLY A 220 6.97 6.83 10.92
CA GLY A 220 6.11 6.91 12.08
C GLY A 220 6.86 7.25 13.36
N VAL A 221 6.08 7.70 14.34
CA VAL A 221 6.53 7.95 15.69
C VAL A 221 5.49 7.43 16.66
N ASP A 222 5.96 6.68 17.64
CA ASP A 222 5.19 6.08 18.71
C ASP A 222 5.68 6.62 20.05
N PHE A 223 4.76 7.12 20.88
CA PHE A 223 5.05 7.61 22.21
C PHE A 223 4.22 6.87 23.28
N VAL A 224 4.87 6.51 24.39
CA VAL A 224 4.29 5.64 25.41
C VAL A 224 4.00 6.41 26.68
N LEU A 225 2.74 6.36 27.10
CA LEU A 225 2.24 6.94 28.33
C LEU A 225 1.91 5.85 29.34
N GLY A 226 2.55 5.91 30.51
CA GLY A 226 2.22 5.02 31.64
C GLY A 226 2.37 3.52 31.35
N GLY A 227 3.26 3.15 30.42
CA GLY A 227 3.58 1.75 30.09
C GLY A 227 2.58 1.03 29.18
N HIS A 228 1.30 1.41 29.19
CA HIS A 228 0.23 0.71 28.48
C HIS A 228 -0.38 1.50 27.31
N LEU A 229 -0.48 2.82 27.44
CA LEU A 229 -1.08 3.67 26.41
C LEU A 229 -0.01 4.09 25.41
N LYS A 230 -0.28 3.91 24.12
CA LYS A 230 0.53 4.41 23.02
C LYS A 230 -0.21 5.53 22.31
N LEU A 231 0.45 6.64 22.05
CA LEU A 231 0.06 7.63 21.05
C LEU A 231 0.92 7.41 19.82
N TYR A 232 0.34 7.53 18.63
CA TYR A 232 1.12 7.41 17.40
C TYR A 232 0.74 8.45 16.36
N ALA A 233 1.71 8.75 15.49
CA ALA A 233 1.51 9.48 14.26
C ALA A 233 2.31 8.83 13.13
N LYS A 234 1.72 8.70 11.95
CA LYS A 234 2.31 8.04 10.78
C LYS A 234 2.07 8.85 9.53
N TYR A 235 3.06 8.89 8.66
CA TYR A 235 2.91 9.28 7.26
C TYR A 235 3.20 8.06 6.39
N SER A 236 2.38 7.81 5.38
CA SER A 236 2.63 6.77 4.39
C SER A 236 2.23 7.21 2.99
N THR A 237 3.01 6.80 2.01
CA THR A 237 2.68 6.96 0.59
C THR A 237 2.52 5.58 -0.02
N THR A 238 1.40 5.32 -0.69
CA THR A 238 1.19 4.06 -1.41
C THR A 238 0.87 4.35 -2.87
N SER A 239 1.62 3.74 -3.78
CA SER A 239 1.36 3.79 -5.22
C SER A 239 0.87 2.44 -5.70
N TYR A 240 -0.26 2.42 -6.41
CA TYR A 240 -0.77 1.26 -7.13
C TYR A 240 -0.89 1.60 -8.61
N ARG A 241 -0.78 0.58 -9.44
CA ARG A 241 -1.07 0.66 -10.87
C ARG A 241 -2.04 -0.45 -11.24
N TYR A 242 -2.90 -0.18 -12.21
CA TYR A 242 -3.66 -1.18 -12.94
C TYR A 242 -3.26 -1.10 -14.41
N LEU A 243 -3.05 -2.26 -15.04
CA LEU A 243 -2.86 -2.29 -16.47
C LEU A 243 -4.22 -2.37 -17.17
N ALA A 244 -4.28 -1.83 -18.38
CA ALA A 244 -5.49 -1.81 -19.18
C ALA A 244 -6.13 -3.21 -19.33
N SER A 245 -7.46 -3.25 -19.36
CA SER A 245 -8.21 -4.46 -19.69
C SER A 245 -8.19 -4.74 -21.19
N ALA A 246 -8.59 -5.96 -21.57
CA ALA A 246 -9.04 -6.20 -22.94
C ALA A 246 -10.32 -5.40 -23.22
N ALA A 247 -10.55 -5.07 -24.50
CA ALA A 247 -11.81 -4.49 -24.94
C ALA A 247 -12.93 -5.55 -24.93
N ASP A 248 -14.12 -5.13 -24.54
CA ASP A 248 -15.34 -5.93 -24.61
C ASP A 248 -15.90 -5.99 -26.05
N ALA A 249 -17.02 -6.69 -26.23
CA ALA A 249 -17.65 -6.85 -27.54
C ALA A 249 -18.13 -5.53 -28.18
N ASN A 250 -18.31 -4.48 -27.37
CA ASN A 250 -18.70 -3.14 -27.81
C ASN A 250 -17.50 -2.21 -27.95
N GLY A 251 -16.28 -2.70 -27.70
CA GLY A 251 -15.04 -1.94 -27.79
C GLY A 251 -14.70 -1.14 -26.53
N TYR A 252 -15.46 -1.25 -25.44
CA TYR A 252 -15.13 -0.60 -24.18
C TYR A 252 -14.03 -1.38 -23.46
N TYR A 253 -13.10 -0.66 -22.86
CA TYR A 253 -12.02 -1.22 -22.06
C TYR A 253 -11.70 -0.27 -20.91
N GLU A 254 -11.14 -0.81 -19.83
CA GLU A 254 -10.56 -0.01 -18.75
C GLU A 254 -9.11 0.35 -19.14
N PRO A 255 -8.74 1.64 -19.19
CA PRO A 255 -7.38 2.04 -19.55
C PRO A 255 -6.33 1.81 -18.46
N ASP A 256 -5.06 2.11 -18.77
CA ASP A 256 -3.98 2.04 -17.79
C ASP A 256 -4.17 3.14 -16.74
N SER A 257 -4.15 2.78 -15.46
CA SER A 257 -4.33 3.76 -14.38
C SER A 257 -3.29 3.64 -13.28
N LYS A 258 -2.99 4.77 -12.64
CA LYS A 258 -2.09 4.88 -11.49
C LYS A 258 -2.78 5.70 -10.40
N THR A 259 -2.73 5.18 -9.19
CA THR A 259 -3.20 5.88 -8.00
C THR A 259 -2.05 6.03 -7.00
N VAL A 260 -1.90 7.22 -6.46
CA VAL A 260 -1.04 7.51 -5.31
C VAL A 260 -1.91 7.99 -4.16
N HIS A 261 -1.67 7.43 -2.98
CA HIS A 261 -2.34 7.77 -1.74
C HIS A 261 -1.29 8.23 -0.73
N ASP A 262 -1.32 9.51 -0.37
CA ASP A 262 -0.51 10.07 0.70
C ASP A 262 -1.38 10.20 1.96
N ALA A 263 -1.09 9.41 2.97
CA ALA A 263 -1.91 9.31 4.18
C ALA A 263 -1.14 9.81 5.40
N VAL A 264 -1.80 10.67 6.18
CA VAL A 264 -1.40 11.03 7.54
C VAL A 264 -2.37 10.36 8.49
N SER A 265 -1.88 9.61 9.46
CA SER A 265 -2.69 9.03 10.53
C SER A 265 -2.17 9.37 11.91
N ALA A 266 -3.09 9.44 12.87
CA ALA A 266 -2.78 9.60 14.27
C ALA A 266 -3.83 8.88 15.12
N GLY A 267 -3.41 8.31 16.24
CA GLY A 267 -4.31 7.52 17.05
C GLY A 267 -3.74 7.10 18.39
N ILE A 268 -4.48 6.20 19.03
CA ILE A 268 -4.15 5.63 20.32
C ILE A 268 -4.14 4.12 20.25
N GLY A 269 -3.35 3.47 21.11
CA GLY A 269 -3.42 2.03 21.28
C GLY A 269 -3.10 1.57 22.68
N LEU A 270 -3.53 0.34 22.96
CA LEU A 270 -3.36 -0.33 24.24
C LEU A 270 -2.41 -1.51 24.07
N ARG A 271 -1.34 -1.50 24.84
CA ARG A 271 -0.33 -2.56 24.88
C ARG A 271 -0.77 -3.71 25.76
N PHE A 272 -0.40 -4.93 25.38
CA PHE A 272 -0.67 -6.15 26.13
C PHE A 272 0.56 -7.05 26.26
#